data_AF-A0AAX0QV27-F1
#
_entry.id   AF-A0AAX0QV27-F1
#
_cell.length_a   1.000
_cell.length_b   1.000
_cell.length_c   1.000
_cell.angle_alpha   90.00
_cell.angle_beta   90.00
_cell.angle_gamma   90.00
#
_symmetry.space_group_name_H-M   'P 1'
#
loop_
_entity.id
_entity.type
_entity.pdbx_description
1 polymer ?
#
loop_
_entity_poly.entity_id
_entity_poly.type
_entity_poly.pdbx_seq_one_letter_code
_entity_poly.pdbx_strand_id
1 'polypeptide(L)'
;MTEFNLIYDKFLSKITDFSYAQLDKETLEEDLKRKLIQALAYFTQLDDEKAEYVDNVFMSDLTVLEQEILANLMVINHLDKFIVSEDNMRILLNSKDYKQYSQATLLKELKSTKAEYQSDVEAMKNAYSFRNKFRKKDS
;
A
#
# COMPACT_ATOMS: atom_id res chain seq x y z
N MET A 1 -1.17 14.74 15.98
CA MET A 1 -1.61 14.75 14.58
C MET A 1 -0.49 14.25 13.68
N THR A 2 -0.80 13.52 12.61
CA THR A 2 0.21 12.97 11.69
C THR A 2 -0.12 13.35 10.25
N GLU A 3 0.84 13.95 9.56
CA GLU A 3 0.73 14.34 8.14
C GLU A 3 0.74 13.12 7.22
N PHE A 4 -0.07 13.14 6.16
CA PHE A 4 -0.07 12.09 5.13
C PHE A 4 1.30 11.93 4.45
N ASN A 5 2.05 13.03 4.31
CA ASN A 5 3.38 13.05 3.70
C ASN A 5 4.37 12.10 4.38
N LEU A 6 4.27 11.91 5.70
CA LEU A 6 5.13 10.97 6.42
C LEU A 6 4.94 9.52 5.97
N ILE A 7 3.73 9.17 5.55
CA ILE A 7 3.42 7.83 5.02
C ILE A 7 3.75 7.76 3.53
N TYR A 8 3.56 8.86 2.79
CA TYR A 8 3.96 8.95 1.40
C TYR A 8 5.46 8.74 1.22
N ASP A 9 6.30 9.39 2.05
CA ASP A 9 7.75 9.23 1.98
C ASP A 9 8.17 7.77 2.21
N LYS A 10 7.55 7.11 3.19
CA LYS A 10 7.76 5.68 3.46
C LYS A 10 7.36 4.82 2.27
N PHE A 11 6.21 5.09 1.66
CA PHE A 11 5.74 4.39 0.46
C PHE A 11 6.69 4.60 -0.73
N LEU A 12 7.03 5.86 -1.03
CA LEU A 12 7.90 6.23 -2.14
C LEU A 12 9.31 5.63 -1.99
N SER A 13 9.83 5.50 -0.77
CA SER A 13 11.12 4.83 -0.52
C SER A 13 11.12 3.33 -0.83
N LYS A 14 9.94 2.68 -0.88
CA LYS A 14 9.77 1.24 -1.12
C LYS A 14 9.52 0.91 -2.58
N ILE A 15 9.14 1.89 -3.40
CA ILE A 15 8.90 1.71 -4.82
C ILE A 15 10.03 2.34 -5.63
N THR A 16 10.38 1.71 -6.75
CA THR A 16 11.33 2.29 -7.71
C THR A 16 10.57 2.53 -9.01
N ASP A 17 9.62 3.47 -8.97
CA ASP A 17 8.79 3.81 -10.11
C ASP A 17 9.10 5.23 -10.59
N PHE A 18 9.91 5.30 -11.65
CA PHE A 18 10.34 6.56 -12.27
C PHE A 18 9.19 7.35 -12.90
N SER A 19 8.00 6.74 -13.09
CA SER A 19 6.83 7.46 -13.59
C SER A 19 6.34 8.53 -12.62
N TYR A 20 6.57 8.35 -11.32
CA TYR A 20 6.22 9.33 -10.28
C TYR A 20 7.03 10.63 -10.43
N ALA A 21 8.25 10.56 -10.97
CA ALA A 21 9.08 11.74 -11.24
C ALA A 21 8.58 12.55 -12.45
N GLN A 22 7.69 11.98 -13.28
CA GLN A 22 7.13 12.61 -14.47
C GLN A 22 5.73 13.20 -14.24
N LEU A 23 5.08 12.85 -13.12
CA LEU A 23 3.79 13.41 -12.75
C LEU A 23 3.97 14.84 -12.21
N ASP A 24 3.01 15.70 -12.49
CA ASP A 24 2.91 16.96 -11.75
C ASP A 24 2.55 16.68 -10.28
N LYS A 25 2.86 17.65 -9.42
CA LYS A 25 2.71 17.50 -7.97
C LYS A 25 1.26 17.21 -7.55
N GLU A 26 0.28 17.83 -8.19
CA GLU A 26 -1.13 17.69 -7.82
C GLU A 26 -1.65 16.29 -8.17
N THR A 27 -1.38 15.83 -9.40
CA THR A 27 -1.72 14.46 -9.83
C THR A 27 -1.04 13.40 -8.96
N LEU A 28 0.21 13.63 -8.59
CA LEU A 28 0.97 12.75 -7.71
C LEU A 28 0.33 12.65 -6.32
N GLU A 29 0.08 13.80 -5.68
CA GLU A 29 -0.55 13.85 -4.36
C GLU A 29 -1.95 13.20 -4.36
N GLU A 30 -2.73 13.39 -5.43
CA GLU A 30 -4.01 12.71 -5.58
C GLU A 30 -3.90 11.18 -5.65
N ASP A 31 -2.97 10.64 -6.44
CA ASP A 31 -2.80 9.18 -6.55
C ASP A 31 -2.31 8.58 -5.22
N LEU A 32 -1.37 9.24 -4.55
CA LEU A 32 -0.89 8.87 -3.22
C LEU A 32 -2.02 8.89 -2.19
N LYS A 33 -2.85 9.94 -2.20
CA LYS A 33 -4.03 10.04 -1.32
C LYS A 33 -5.02 8.91 -1.57
N ARG A 34 -5.35 8.62 -2.82
CA ARG A 34 -6.26 7.50 -3.14
C ARG A 34 -5.70 6.16 -2.65
N LYS A 35 -4.40 5.93 -2.81
CA LYS A 35 -3.74 4.71 -2.31
C LYS A 35 -3.77 4.61 -0.78
N LEU A 36 -3.53 5.72 -0.08
CA LEU A 36 -3.57 5.77 1.37
C LEU A 36 -4.98 5.52 1.92
N ILE A 37 -6.00 6.12 1.30
CA ILE A 37 -7.40 5.89 1.70
C ILE A 37 -7.78 4.41 1.50
N GLN A 38 -7.36 3.80 0.38
CA GLN A 38 -7.55 2.36 0.19
C GLN A 38 -6.80 1.54 1.24
N ALA A 39 -5.56 1.91 1.57
CA ALA A 39 -4.76 1.25 2.61
C ALA A 39 -5.44 1.31 3.98
N LEU A 40 -6.03 2.45 4.36
CA LEU A 40 -6.82 2.59 5.60
C LEU A 40 -7.96 1.59 5.66
N ALA A 41 -8.71 1.42 4.57
CA ALA A 41 -9.81 0.44 4.51
C ALA A 41 -9.35 -1.01 4.76
N TYR A 42 -8.09 -1.34 4.42
CA TYR A 42 -7.52 -2.66 4.69
C TYR A 42 -6.92 -2.78 6.10
N PHE A 43 -6.69 -1.69 6.83
CA PHE A 43 -6.13 -1.72 8.19
C PHE A 43 -7.23 -1.72 9.25
N THR A 44 -8.04 -2.78 9.26
CA THR A 44 -9.24 -2.92 10.11
C THR A 44 -8.98 -2.94 11.61
N GLN A 45 -7.73 -3.13 12.04
CA GLN A 45 -7.37 -3.14 13.47
C GLN A 45 -7.02 -1.75 14.01
N LEU A 46 -6.81 -0.76 13.12
CA LEU A 46 -6.58 0.63 13.52
C LEU A 46 -7.84 1.17 14.22
N ASP A 47 -7.69 1.89 15.33
CA ASP A 47 -8.83 2.48 16.03
C ASP A 47 -9.47 3.58 15.14
N ASP A 48 -10.80 3.68 15.13
CA ASP A 48 -11.52 4.63 14.25
C ASP A 48 -11.08 6.09 14.46
N GLU A 49 -10.84 6.49 15.71
CA GLU A 49 -10.31 7.83 16.07
C GLU A 49 -8.93 8.13 15.45
N LYS A 50 -8.16 7.08 15.16
CA LYS A 50 -6.86 7.21 14.47
C LYS A 50 -6.97 7.21 12.96
N ALA A 51 -8.06 6.67 12.43
CA ALA A 51 -8.36 6.71 11.01
C ALA A 51 -9.01 8.04 10.58
N GLU A 52 -9.47 8.86 11.52
CA GLU A 52 -10.02 10.19 11.25
C GLU A 52 -8.95 11.16 10.72
N TYR A 53 -9.26 11.86 9.63
CA TYR A 53 -8.37 12.83 9.02
C TYR A 53 -9.14 14.02 8.45
N VAL A 54 -8.48 15.18 8.40
CA VAL A 54 -8.97 16.43 7.81
C VAL A 54 -7.80 17.04 7.03
N ASP A 55 -8.04 17.53 5.82
CA ASP A 55 -7.05 18.22 4.99
C ASP A 55 -5.69 17.49 4.84
N ASN A 56 -5.73 16.16 4.66
CA ASN A 56 -4.55 15.27 4.53
C ASN A 56 -3.70 15.14 5.82
N VAL A 57 -4.32 15.37 6.97
CA VAL A 57 -3.71 15.19 8.29
C VAL A 57 -4.58 14.27 9.14
N PHE A 58 -3.99 13.24 9.72
CA PHE A 58 -4.65 12.43 10.74
C PHE A 58 -4.84 13.24 12.01
N MET A 59 -6.06 13.22 12.55
CA MET A 59 -6.43 13.96 13.76
C MET A 59 -5.69 13.42 15.00
N SER A 60 -5.36 12.14 14.98
CA SER A 60 -4.57 11.48 16.03
C SER A 60 -3.11 11.29 15.62
N ASP A 61 -2.26 11.00 16.61
CA ASP A 61 -0.87 10.58 16.36
C ASP A 61 -0.81 9.10 15.95
N LEU A 62 -0.26 8.86 14.76
CA LEU A 62 0.11 7.53 14.31
C LEU A 62 1.54 7.22 14.72
N THR A 63 1.70 6.10 15.42
CA THR A 63 2.99 5.50 15.74
C THR A 63 3.72 5.09 14.47
N VAL A 64 5.05 4.98 14.57
CA VAL A 64 5.90 4.53 13.46
C VAL A 64 5.42 3.19 12.87
N LEU A 65 4.92 2.28 13.72
CA LEU A 65 4.38 0.99 13.25
C LEU A 65 3.11 1.16 12.41
N GLU A 66 2.19 2.02 12.84
CA GLU A 66 0.93 2.28 12.11
C GLU A 66 1.23 2.91 10.75
N GLN A 67 2.15 3.88 10.71
CA GLN A 67 2.60 4.51 9.46
C GLN A 67 3.25 3.47 8.52
N GLU A 68 4.05 2.55 9.05
CA GLU A 68 4.72 1.52 8.27
C GLU A 68 3.73 0.49 7.69
N ILE A 69 2.71 0.09 8.47
CA ILE A 69 1.63 -0.79 7.99
C ILE A 69 0.89 -0.14 6.83
N LEU A 70 0.54 1.15 6.95
CA LEU A 70 -0.14 1.89 5.88
C LEU A 70 0.73 2.00 4.63
N ALA A 71 2.02 2.31 4.76
CA ALA A 71 2.94 2.37 3.64
C ALA A 71 3.05 1.04 2.89
N ASN A 72 3.18 -0.09 3.62
CA ASN A 72 3.23 -1.42 3.00
C ASN A 72 1.90 -1.79 2.32
N LEU A 73 0.75 -1.43 2.91
CA LEU A 73 -0.56 -1.58 2.27
C LEU A 73 -0.69 -0.75 0.99
N MET A 74 -0.12 0.45 0.95
CA MET A 74 -0.05 1.25 -0.28
C MET A 74 0.77 0.57 -1.38
N VAL A 75 1.87 -0.11 -1.03
CA VAL A 75 2.67 -0.91 -1.99
C VAL A 75 1.83 -2.04 -2.56
N ILE A 76 1.11 -2.78 -1.71
CA ILE A 76 0.20 -3.86 -2.16
C ILE A 76 -0.82 -3.32 -3.17
N ASN A 77 -1.48 -2.20 -2.84
CA ASN A 77 -2.46 -1.56 -3.73
C ASN A 77 -1.84 -1.04 -5.03
N HIS A 78 -0.56 -0.63 -4.99
CA HIS A 78 0.17 -0.22 -6.19
C HIS A 78 0.49 -1.41 -7.10
N LEU A 79 1.00 -2.52 -6.55
CA LEU A 79 1.27 -3.75 -7.29
C LEU A 79 0.00 -4.34 -7.92
N ASP A 80 -1.15 -4.22 -7.25
CA ASP A 80 -2.43 -4.71 -7.77
C ASP A 80 -2.85 -4.04 -9.08
N LYS A 81 -2.57 -2.75 -9.26
CA LYS A 81 -2.85 -2.06 -10.53
C LYS A 81 -2.09 -2.70 -11.70
N PHE A 82 -0.82 -3.05 -11.50
CA PHE A 82 0.00 -3.69 -12.55
C PHE A 82 -0.39 -5.14 -12.78
N ILE A 83 -0.67 -5.88 -11.70
CA ILE A 83 -1.09 -7.29 -11.80
C ILE A 83 -2.40 -7.40 -12.59
N VAL A 84 -3.40 -6.59 -12.26
CA VAL A 84 -4.69 -6.59 -12.98
C VAL A 84 -4.50 -6.14 -14.43
N SER A 85 -3.68 -5.13 -14.69
CA SER A 85 -3.38 -4.68 -16.05
C SER A 85 -2.69 -5.78 -16.89
N GLU A 86 -1.68 -6.45 -16.34
CA GLU A 86 -0.97 -7.55 -17.00
C GLU A 86 -1.85 -8.80 -17.18
N ASP A 87 -2.67 -9.17 -16.20
CA ASP A 87 -3.65 -10.26 -16.34
C ASP A 87 -4.65 -9.94 -17.46
N ASN A 88 -5.13 -8.69 -17.56
CA ASN A 88 -5.98 -8.25 -18.66
C ASN A 88 -5.26 -8.30 -20.03
N MET A 89 -3.99 -7.88 -20.08
CA MET A 89 -3.18 -7.96 -21.30
C MET A 89 -2.92 -9.41 -21.72
N ARG A 90 -2.64 -10.32 -20.80
CA ARG A 90 -2.48 -11.76 -21.09
C ARG A 90 -3.74 -12.38 -21.71
N ILE A 91 -4.92 -12.03 -21.21
CA ILE A 91 -6.21 -12.50 -21.77
C ILE A 91 -6.35 -12.03 -23.22
N LEU A 92 -6.01 -10.78 -23.52
CA LEU A 92 -6.06 -10.23 -24.87
C LEU A 92 -5.00 -10.83 -25.82
N LEU A 93 -3.78 -11.08 -25.31
CA LEU A 93 -2.62 -11.54 -26.09
C LEU A 93 -2.59 -13.06 -26.35
N ASN A 94 -3.34 -13.86 -25.59
CA ASN A 94 -3.60 -15.28 -25.93
C ASN A 94 -4.21 -15.47 -27.35
N SER A 95 -4.61 -14.38 -28.02
CA SER A 95 -5.08 -14.38 -29.41
C SER A 95 -3.98 -14.17 -30.47
N LYS A 96 -2.78 -13.68 -30.12
CA LYS A 96 -1.69 -13.41 -31.08
C LYS A 96 -0.30 -13.58 -30.43
N ASP A 97 0.35 -14.68 -30.78
CA ASP A 97 1.70 -15.08 -30.34
C ASP A 97 2.78 -14.04 -30.68
N TYR A 98 3.17 -13.21 -29.71
CA TYR A 98 4.55 -12.71 -29.57
C TYR A 98 4.72 -12.02 -28.20
N LYS A 99 5.79 -12.34 -27.45
CA LYS A 99 6.22 -11.75 -26.14
C LYS A 99 5.65 -12.32 -24.83
N GLN A 100 4.91 -13.44 -24.88
CA GLN A 100 4.24 -14.01 -23.69
C GLN A 100 5.20 -14.44 -22.55
N TYR A 101 6.44 -14.86 -22.86
CA TYR A 101 7.36 -15.41 -21.85
C TYR A 101 7.92 -14.35 -20.88
N SER A 102 8.27 -13.15 -21.37
CA SER A 102 8.83 -12.08 -20.52
C SER A 102 7.77 -11.40 -19.66
N GLN A 103 6.55 -11.20 -20.20
CA GLN A 103 5.39 -10.76 -19.41
C GLN A 103 5.00 -11.83 -18.39
N ALA A 104 5.18 -13.11 -18.73
CA ALA A 104 4.83 -14.17 -17.82
C ALA A 104 5.67 -14.14 -16.54
N THR A 105 6.98 -13.97 -16.72
CA THR A 105 7.96 -13.86 -15.64
C THR A 105 7.74 -12.58 -14.81
N LEU A 106 7.58 -11.42 -15.45
CA LEU A 106 7.35 -10.15 -14.74
C LEU A 106 6.11 -10.23 -13.83
N LEU A 107 5.00 -10.75 -14.34
CA LEU A 107 3.78 -10.89 -13.52
C LEU A 107 3.97 -11.87 -12.36
N LYS A 108 4.74 -12.93 -12.56
CA LYS A 108 5.07 -13.88 -11.48
C LYS A 108 5.89 -13.19 -10.39
N GLU A 109 6.87 -12.38 -10.77
CA GLU A 109 7.68 -11.59 -9.84
C GLU A 109 6.80 -10.59 -9.08
N LEU A 110 5.93 -9.84 -9.78
CA LEU A 110 4.99 -8.90 -9.14
C LEU A 110 4.06 -9.61 -8.14
N LYS A 111 3.52 -10.79 -8.49
CA LYS A 111 2.69 -11.60 -7.59
C LYS A 111 3.49 -12.10 -6.37
N SER A 112 4.76 -12.48 -6.56
CA SER A 112 5.65 -12.90 -5.47
C SER A 112 5.94 -11.75 -4.51
N THR A 113 6.37 -10.59 -5.03
CA THR A 113 6.62 -9.39 -4.24
C THR A 113 5.36 -8.98 -3.48
N LYS A 114 4.18 -9.02 -4.12
CA LYS A 114 2.92 -8.74 -3.42
C LYS A 114 2.70 -9.69 -2.24
N ALA A 115 2.93 -11.00 -2.42
CA ALA A 115 2.75 -11.99 -1.38
C ALA A 115 3.69 -11.77 -0.18
N GLU A 116 4.94 -11.35 -0.42
CA GLU A 116 5.89 -10.98 0.62
C GLU A 116 5.37 -9.80 1.45
N TYR A 117 4.97 -8.70 0.80
CA TYR A 117 4.40 -7.54 1.49
C TYR A 117 3.11 -7.88 2.25
N GLN A 118 2.26 -8.77 1.71
CA GLN A 118 1.06 -9.24 2.41
C GLN A 118 1.42 -9.99 3.69
N SER A 119 2.40 -10.90 3.63
CA SER A 119 2.86 -11.65 4.80
C SER A 119 3.44 -10.73 5.88
N ASP A 120 4.26 -9.77 5.48
CA ASP A 120 4.84 -8.78 6.39
C ASP A 120 3.76 -7.92 7.07
N VAL A 121 2.80 -7.41 6.29
CA VAL A 121 1.69 -6.62 6.81
C VAL A 121 0.83 -7.41 7.78
N GLU A 122 0.55 -8.68 7.50
CA GLU A 122 -0.19 -9.54 8.42
C GLU A 122 0.55 -9.75 9.74
N ALA A 123 1.87 -10.01 9.68
CA ALA A 123 2.70 -10.12 10.87
C ALA A 123 2.70 -8.82 11.69
N MET A 124 2.82 -7.66 11.03
CA MET A 124 2.77 -6.35 11.68
C MET A 124 1.40 -6.06 12.30
N LYS A 125 0.30 -6.36 11.61
CA LYS A 125 -1.07 -6.21 12.12
C LYS A 125 -1.33 -7.11 13.33
N ASN A 126 -0.83 -8.34 13.30
CA ASN A 126 -0.92 -9.27 14.43
C ASN A 126 -0.16 -8.74 15.65
N ALA A 127 1.08 -8.28 15.46
CA ALA A 127 1.88 -7.67 16.52
C ALA A 127 1.22 -6.40 17.10
N TYR A 128 0.68 -5.55 16.22
CA TYR A 128 -0.07 -4.35 16.59
C TYR A 128 -1.31 -4.69 17.44
N SER A 129 -2.12 -5.64 16.97
CA SER A 129 -3.34 -6.08 17.65
C SER A 129 -3.04 -6.70 19.02
N PHE A 130 -1.98 -7.52 19.10
CA PHE A 130 -1.52 -8.09 20.35
C PHE A 130 -1.15 -6.98 21.33
N ARG A 131 -0.25 -6.07 20.95
CA ARG A 131 0.19 -4.95 21.79
C ARG A 131 -0.96 -4.09 22.30
N ASN A 132 -1.94 -3.78 21.44
CA ASN A 132 -3.11 -3.00 21.83
C ASN A 132 -4.03 -3.72 22.83
N LYS A 133 -4.16 -5.05 22.72
CA LYS A 133 -4.93 -5.86 23.68
C LYS A 133 -4.31 -5.84 25.08
N PHE A 134 -2.98 -5.91 25.19
CA PHE A 134 -2.31 -5.82 26.50
C PHE A 134 -2.36 -4.40 27.07
N ARG A 135 -2.18 -3.38 26.22
CA ARG A 135 -2.26 -1.98 26.67
C ARG A 135 -3.62 -1.62 27.27
N LYS A 136 -4.72 -2.13 26.71
CA LYS A 136 -6.09 -1.90 27.23
C LYS A 136 -6.39 -2.69 28.52
N LYS A 137 -5.55 -3.64 28.93
CA LYS A 137 -5.76 -4.47 30.13
C LYS A 137 -5.13 -3.86 31.39
N ASP A 138 -4.16 -2.97 31.22
CA ASP A 138 -3.43 -2.29 32.29
C ASP A 138 -3.91 -0.84 32.53
N SER A 139 -5.04 -0.43 31.91
CA SER A 139 -5.70 0.87 32.06
C SER A 139 -7.06 0.71 32.70
#